data_AF-A0A8H6SD64-F1
#
_entry.id   AF-A0A8H6SD64-F1
#
_cell.length_a   1.000
_cell.length_b   1.000
_cell.length_c   1.000
_cell.angle_alpha   90.00
_cell.angle_beta   90.00
_cell.angle_gamma   90.00
#
_symmetry.space_group_name_H-M   'P 1'
#
loop_
_entity.id
_entity.type
_entity.pdbx_description
1 polymer ?
#
loop_
_entity_poly.entity_id
_entity_poly.type
_entity_poly.pdbx_seq_one_letter_code
_entity_poly.pdbx_strand_id
1 'polypeptide(L)'
;MPASVDRVRLQSTTARFINGFVLCSFGLVIVLALIQTTINLGRYLHPATPRAVQLYPGTSPVWDIGALPLVQMSVEDTVNYQLNDSLADAQWASLTPNNGIVYVGAEKSPYLLSLFHQLKCLDIIRRMHLAVKSKDHSYDALGRHCLNYLRFVQAHCLTDTAMSR
;
A
#
# COMPACT_ATOMS: atom_id res chain seq x y z
N MET A 1 -69.87 18.78 9.67
CA MET A 1 -68.95 18.12 8.71
C MET A 1 -67.70 18.98 8.54
N PRO A 2 -66.60 18.75 9.30
CA PRO A 2 -65.39 19.58 9.22
C PRO A 2 -64.19 18.94 8.48
N ALA A 3 -64.33 17.74 7.90
CA ALA A 3 -63.19 16.92 7.45
C ALA A 3 -62.54 17.30 6.09
N SER A 4 -63.03 18.31 5.36
CA SER A 4 -62.52 18.63 4.01
C SER A 4 -61.46 19.73 3.96
N VAL A 5 -61.39 20.61 4.97
CA VAL A 5 -60.47 21.76 4.96
C VAL A 5 -59.04 21.37 5.37
N ASP A 6 -58.89 20.39 6.26
CA ASP A 6 -57.57 19.93 6.74
C ASP A 6 -56.77 19.18 5.66
N ARG A 7 -57.45 18.50 4.73
CA ARG A 7 -56.81 17.69 3.68
C ARG A 7 -56.10 18.56 2.63
N VAL A 8 -56.63 19.74 2.32
CA VAL A 8 -56.01 20.70 1.37
C VAL A 8 -54.80 21.40 1.99
N ARG A 9 -54.84 21.68 3.30
CA ARG A 9 -53.73 22.34 4.01
C ARG A 9 -52.51 21.43 4.17
N LEU A 10 -52.70 20.12 4.36
CA LEU A 10 -51.63 19.11 4.42
C LEU A 10 -50.93 18.85 3.06
N GLN A 11 -51.65 18.95 1.94
CA GLN A 11 -51.04 18.78 0.61
C GLN A 11 -50.16 19.96 0.18
N SER A 12 -50.50 21.19 0.59
CA SER A 12 -49.70 22.38 0.24
C SER A 12 -48.41 22.52 1.07
N THR A 13 -48.40 22.02 2.31
CA THR A 13 -47.21 22.07 3.18
C THR A 13 -46.19 21.01 2.77
N THR A 14 -46.63 19.76 2.50
CA THR A 14 -45.76 18.68 2.03
C THR A 14 -45.07 18.98 0.69
N ALA A 15 -45.78 19.58 -0.26
CA ALA A 15 -45.19 20.01 -1.54
C ALA A 15 -44.12 21.11 -1.37
N ARG A 16 -44.30 22.03 -0.40
CA ARG A 16 -43.30 23.07 -0.09
C ARG A 16 -42.05 22.49 0.58
N PHE A 17 -42.19 21.48 1.43
CA PHE A 17 -41.04 20.79 2.05
C PHE A 17 -40.22 19.97 1.05
N ILE A 18 -40.89 19.26 0.12
CA ILE A 18 -40.21 18.47 -0.92
C ILE A 18 -39.45 19.40 -1.88
N ASN A 19 -40.04 20.50 -2.31
CA ASN A 19 -39.36 21.48 -3.16
C ASN A 19 -38.16 22.15 -2.46
N GLY A 20 -38.27 22.43 -1.16
CA GLY A 20 -37.14 22.96 -0.37
C GLY A 20 -35.97 21.99 -0.23
N PHE A 21 -36.25 20.70 0.00
CA PHE A 21 -35.23 19.67 0.12
C PHE A 21 -34.52 19.40 -1.22
N VAL A 22 -35.27 19.39 -2.32
CA VAL A 22 -34.74 19.20 -3.68
C VAL A 22 -33.86 20.38 -4.10
N LEU A 23 -34.26 21.63 -3.82
CA LEU A 23 -33.42 22.80 -4.10
C LEU A 23 -32.12 22.81 -3.28
N CYS A 24 -32.15 22.35 -2.03
CA CYS A 24 -30.97 22.27 -1.18
C CYS A 24 -29.99 21.18 -1.64
N SER A 25 -30.49 20.01 -2.05
CA SER A 25 -29.63 18.94 -2.57
C SER A 25 -28.99 19.29 -3.91
N PHE A 26 -29.73 19.92 -4.83
CA PHE A 26 -29.15 20.44 -6.07
C PHE A 26 -28.10 21.53 -5.79
N GLY A 27 -28.35 22.42 -4.82
CA GLY A 27 -27.36 23.41 -4.40
C GLY A 27 -26.06 22.78 -3.90
N LEU A 28 -26.15 21.75 -3.06
CA LEU A 28 -24.99 21.04 -2.53
C LEU A 28 -24.19 20.31 -3.62
N VAL A 29 -24.87 19.65 -4.56
CA VAL A 29 -24.20 18.96 -5.69
C VAL A 29 -23.46 19.95 -6.58
N ILE A 30 -24.05 21.12 -6.86
CA ILE A 30 -23.40 22.18 -7.65
C ILE A 30 -22.15 22.70 -6.93
N VAL A 31 -22.23 22.96 -5.62
CA VAL A 31 -21.08 23.43 -4.83
C VAL A 31 -19.95 22.39 -4.84
N LEU A 32 -20.27 21.11 -4.64
CA LEU A 32 -19.26 20.04 -4.69
C LEU A 32 -18.64 19.90 -6.09
N ALA A 33 -19.42 20.06 -7.16
CA ALA A 33 -18.91 20.02 -8.53
C ALA A 33 -17.96 21.20 -8.84
N LEU A 34 -18.25 22.39 -8.31
CA LEU A 34 -17.38 23.56 -8.42
C LEU A 34 -16.07 23.39 -7.62
N ILE A 35 -16.14 22.82 -6.43
CA ILE A 35 -14.95 22.49 -5.62
C ILE A 35 -14.09 21.45 -6.35
N GLN A 36 -14.71 20.40 -6.90
CA GLN A 36 -13.95 19.36 -7.59
C GLN A 36 -13.31 19.87 -8.88
N THR A 37 -13.99 20.71 -9.64
CA THR A 37 -13.44 21.31 -10.86
C THR A 37 -12.29 22.27 -10.55
N THR A 38 -12.38 23.08 -9.49
CA THR A 38 -11.27 23.95 -9.07
C THR A 38 -10.06 23.17 -8.58
N ILE A 39 -10.25 22.09 -7.80
CA ILE A 39 -9.15 21.19 -7.40
C ILE A 39 -8.49 20.54 -8.62
N ASN A 40 -9.30 20.05 -9.56
CA ASN A 40 -8.78 19.42 -10.78
C ASN A 40 -8.03 20.42 -11.65
N LEU A 41 -8.58 21.63 -11.85
CA LEU A 41 -7.92 22.68 -12.60
C LEU A 41 -6.62 23.13 -11.93
N GLY A 42 -6.58 23.22 -10.61
CA GLY A 42 -5.36 23.48 -9.84
C GLY A 42 -4.27 22.43 -10.09
N ARG A 43 -4.64 21.15 -10.20
CA ARG A 43 -3.70 20.07 -10.56
C ARG A 43 -3.22 20.14 -12.02
N TYR A 44 -4.07 20.62 -12.94
CA TYR A 44 -3.68 20.82 -14.34
C TYR A 44 -2.76 22.03 -14.52
N LEU A 45 -3.02 23.13 -13.81
CA LEU A 45 -2.24 24.37 -13.91
C LEU A 45 -0.95 24.32 -13.09
N HIS A 46 -0.96 23.59 -11.97
CA HIS A 46 0.21 23.31 -11.16
C HIS A 46 0.45 21.80 -11.10
N PRO A 47 0.96 21.19 -12.19
CA PRO A 47 1.51 19.86 -12.07
C PRO A 47 2.57 19.90 -10.97
N ALA A 48 2.48 18.98 -10.00
CA ALA A 48 3.52 18.83 -9.00
C ALA A 48 4.83 18.63 -9.76
N THR A 49 5.72 19.63 -9.70
CA THR A 49 7.03 19.48 -10.31
C THR A 49 7.68 18.30 -9.61
N PRO A 50 8.10 17.25 -10.34
CA PRO A 50 8.83 16.16 -9.72
C PRO A 50 10.01 16.79 -9.00
N ARG A 51 10.07 16.60 -7.68
CA ARG A 51 11.15 17.13 -6.85
C ARG A 51 12.42 16.56 -7.45
N ALA A 52 13.24 17.41 -8.07
CA ALA A 52 14.50 16.98 -8.64
C ALA A 52 15.29 16.32 -7.51
N VAL A 53 15.48 15.00 -7.61
CA VAL A 53 16.31 14.27 -6.67
C VAL A 53 17.72 14.78 -6.89
N GLN A 54 18.21 15.57 -5.96
CA GLN A 54 19.55 16.13 -6.02
C GLN A 54 20.52 15.00 -5.66
N LEU A 55 21.04 14.33 -6.67
CA LEU A 55 22.05 13.29 -6.51
C LEU A 55 23.38 13.92 -6.07
N TYR A 56 24.16 13.23 -5.25
CA TYR A 56 25.49 13.68 -4.89
C TYR A 56 26.36 13.80 -6.15
N PRO A 57 27.25 14.81 -6.25
CA PRO A 57 28.20 14.92 -7.35
C PRO A 57 28.99 13.60 -7.51
N GLY A 58 28.94 13.00 -8.70
CA GLY A 58 29.57 11.70 -8.98
C GLY A 58 28.66 10.47 -8.86
N THR A 59 27.39 10.66 -8.45
CA THR A 59 26.39 9.57 -8.47
C THR A 59 25.69 9.57 -9.82
N SER A 60 25.88 8.52 -10.62
CA SER A 60 25.08 8.32 -11.82
C SER A 60 23.67 7.87 -11.42
N PRO A 61 22.59 8.51 -11.92
CA PRO A 61 21.23 7.98 -11.76
C PRO A 61 21.04 6.63 -12.47
N VAL A 62 21.92 6.32 -13.43
CA VAL A 62 21.86 5.12 -14.25
C VAL A 62 23.04 4.24 -13.89
N TRP A 63 22.74 3.04 -13.42
CA TRP A 63 23.74 1.99 -13.20
C TRP A 63 24.08 1.33 -14.54
N ASP A 64 24.94 1.99 -15.33
CA ASP A 64 25.40 1.46 -16.62
C ASP A 64 26.53 0.44 -16.39
N ILE A 65 26.15 -0.83 -16.38
CA ILE A 65 27.07 -1.99 -16.31
C ILE A 65 27.50 -2.49 -17.68
N GLY A 66 27.20 -1.74 -18.74
CA GLY A 66 27.47 -2.14 -20.12
C GLY A 66 26.66 -3.36 -20.55
N ALA A 67 27.02 -3.90 -21.72
CA ALA A 67 26.40 -5.11 -22.25
C ALA A 67 26.86 -6.33 -21.43
N LEU A 68 25.95 -6.88 -20.62
CA LEU A 68 26.20 -8.11 -19.90
C LEU A 68 26.17 -9.31 -20.85
N PRO A 69 27.12 -10.25 -20.76
CA PRO A 69 27.04 -11.51 -21.49
C PRO A 69 25.87 -12.34 -20.98
N LEU A 70 25.29 -13.15 -21.87
CA LEU A 70 24.24 -14.08 -21.48
C LEU A 70 24.82 -15.15 -20.56
N VAL A 71 24.33 -15.22 -19.32
CA VAL A 71 24.74 -16.21 -18.33
C VAL A 71 23.58 -17.16 -18.04
N GLN A 72 23.88 -18.45 -17.90
CA GLN A 72 22.90 -19.43 -17.47
C GLN A 72 22.74 -19.34 -15.95
N MET A 73 21.54 -19.01 -15.48
CA MET A 73 21.19 -19.08 -14.06
C MET A 73 20.66 -20.48 -13.75
N SER A 74 21.40 -21.28 -12.97
CA SER A 74 20.85 -22.51 -12.40
C SER A 74 19.98 -22.16 -11.19
N VAL A 75 18.77 -22.73 -11.16
CA VAL A 75 17.92 -22.72 -9.97
C VAL A 75 18.07 -24.08 -9.34
N GLU A 76 18.69 -24.12 -8.16
CA GLU A 76 18.95 -25.35 -7.43
C GLU A 76 18.19 -25.35 -6.11
N ASP A 77 17.78 -26.53 -5.67
CA ASP A 77 17.18 -26.71 -4.36
C ASP A 77 18.24 -26.45 -3.28
N THR A 78 17.98 -25.43 -2.47
CA THR A 78 18.86 -25.09 -1.35
C THR A 78 18.62 -26.05 -0.19
N VAL A 79 19.70 -26.53 0.44
CA VAL A 79 19.61 -27.23 1.73
C VAL A 79 19.27 -26.29 2.88
N ASN A 80 19.47 -24.97 2.69
CA ASN A 80 19.17 -23.92 3.66
C ASN A 80 17.78 -23.31 3.43
N TYR A 81 17.17 -22.79 4.49
CA TYR A 81 15.87 -22.13 4.48
C TYR A 81 14.72 -23.05 4.06
N GLN A 82 14.78 -24.31 4.48
CA GLN A 82 13.69 -25.26 4.28
C GLN A 82 12.38 -24.71 4.87
N LEU A 83 11.25 -25.13 4.29
CA LEU A 83 9.94 -24.73 4.77
C LEU A 83 9.65 -25.31 6.17
N ASN A 84 9.91 -26.60 6.34
CA ASN A 84 9.66 -27.36 7.56
C ASN A 84 10.80 -28.35 7.80
N ASP A 85 11.79 -27.92 8.58
CA ASP A 85 12.91 -28.75 9.04
C ASP A 85 13.26 -28.35 10.48
N SER A 86 13.93 -29.23 11.20
CA SER A 86 14.41 -29.04 12.58
C SER A 86 15.26 -27.78 12.76
N LEU A 87 16.03 -27.39 11.73
CA LEU A 87 16.87 -26.18 11.73
C LEU A 87 16.22 -24.99 11.05
N ALA A 88 15.04 -25.15 10.44
CA ALA A 88 14.41 -24.10 9.64
C ALA A 88 14.20 -22.83 10.45
N ASP A 89 13.61 -22.91 11.64
CA ASP A 89 13.31 -21.73 12.45
C ASP A 89 14.58 -20.94 12.83
N ALA A 90 15.68 -21.63 13.12
CA ALA A 90 16.96 -20.99 13.42
C ALA A 90 17.55 -20.31 12.17
N GLN A 91 17.49 -20.98 11.02
CA GLN A 91 17.94 -20.41 9.74
C GLN A 91 17.12 -19.18 9.37
N TRP A 92 15.80 -19.25 9.41
CA TRP A 92 14.92 -18.11 9.11
C TRP A 92 15.11 -16.95 10.09
N ALA A 93 15.32 -17.22 11.38
CA ALA A 93 15.61 -16.18 12.36
C ALA A 93 16.96 -15.47 12.12
N SER A 94 17.95 -16.16 11.56
CA SER A 94 19.27 -15.60 11.26
C SER A 94 19.26 -14.52 10.16
N LEU A 95 18.19 -14.44 9.37
CA LEU A 95 18.03 -13.44 8.30
C LEU A 95 17.96 -12.00 8.81
N THR A 96 17.55 -11.80 10.07
CA THR A 96 17.45 -10.47 10.68
C THR A 96 18.29 -10.39 11.95
N PRO A 97 19.61 -10.14 11.84
CA PRO A 97 20.46 -9.98 13.02
C PRO A 97 19.95 -8.81 13.87
N ASN A 98 19.95 -8.96 15.19
CA ASN A 98 19.47 -7.95 16.14
C ASN A 98 18.07 -7.40 15.80
N ASN A 99 17.17 -8.28 15.35
CA ASN A 99 15.82 -7.94 14.87
C ASN A 99 15.78 -6.96 13.69
N GLY A 100 16.91 -6.67 13.05
CA GLY A 100 17.02 -5.70 11.95
C GLY A 100 16.83 -4.24 12.35
N ILE A 101 16.94 -3.93 13.65
CA ILE A 101 16.75 -2.57 14.16
C ILE A 101 18.10 -1.84 14.13
N VAL A 102 18.11 -0.69 13.47
CA VAL A 102 19.24 0.23 13.42
C VAL A 102 18.88 1.45 14.26
N TYR A 103 19.83 1.89 15.10
CA TYR A 103 19.66 3.06 15.96
C TYR A 103 20.36 4.26 15.31
N VAL A 104 19.61 5.32 15.05
CA VAL A 104 20.12 6.50 14.34
C VAL A 104 19.99 7.75 15.21
N GLY A 105 20.99 8.63 15.14
CA GLY A 105 21.01 9.91 15.86
C GLY A 105 21.48 9.83 17.31
N ALA A 106 21.57 10.99 17.97
CA ALA A 106 22.03 11.10 19.36
C ALA A 106 21.06 10.44 20.36
N GLU A 107 19.76 10.46 20.05
CA GLU A 107 18.72 9.85 20.88
C GLU A 107 18.55 8.34 20.66
N LYS A 108 19.31 7.74 19.73
CA LYS A 108 19.22 6.32 19.37
C LYS A 108 17.77 5.91 19.05
N SER A 109 17.12 6.61 18.13
CA SER A 109 15.78 6.23 17.69
C SER A 109 15.83 4.91 16.91
N PRO A 110 14.97 3.92 17.23
CA PRO A 110 14.98 2.63 16.57
C PRO A 110 14.28 2.69 15.21
N TYR A 111 14.97 2.27 14.17
CA TYR A 111 14.42 2.13 12.82
C TYR A 111 14.60 0.71 12.31
N LEU A 112 13.54 0.12 11.73
CA LEU A 112 13.63 -1.16 11.05
C LEU A 112 13.94 -0.92 9.57
N LEU A 113 15.03 -1.50 9.08
CA LEU A 113 15.35 -1.43 7.66
C LEU A 113 14.27 -2.16 6.85
N SER A 114 13.85 -1.57 5.73
CA SER A 114 12.84 -2.14 4.84
C SER A 114 13.18 -3.57 4.41
N LEU A 115 14.46 -3.84 4.10
CA LEU A 115 14.94 -5.19 3.77
C LEU A 115 14.69 -6.20 4.89
N PHE A 116 14.98 -5.85 6.15
CA PHE A 116 14.76 -6.75 7.28
C PHE A 116 13.27 -6.96 7.57
N HIS A 117 12.43 -5.95 7.32
CA HIS A 117 10.98 -6.12 7.38
C HIS A 117 10.49 -7.11 6.32
N GLN A 118 10.99 -7.04 5.08
CA GLN A 118 10.67 -7.99 4.01
C GLN A 118 11.03 -9.42 4.40
N LEU A 119 12.25 -9.65 4.91
CA LEU A 119 12.73 -10.97 5.32
C LEU A 119 11.90 -11.56 6.46
N LYS A 120 11.49 -10.74 7.44
CA LYS A 120 10.57 -11.16 8.50
C LYS A 120 9.19 -11.53 7.98
N CYS A 121 8.65 -10.73 7.06
CA CYS A 121 7.36 -11.03 6.41
C CYS A 121 7.40 -12.37 5.66
N LEU A 122 8.52 -12.73 5.04
CA LEU A 122 8.70 -14.02 4.40
C LEU A 122 8.65 -15.18 5.41
N ASP A 123 9.32 -15.07 6.57
CA ASP A 123 9.24 -16.10 7.61
C ASP A 123 7.81 -16.24 8.16
N ILE A 124 7.09 -15.13 8.33
CA ILE A 124 5.69 -15.16 8.77
C ILE A 124 4.80 -15.88 7.75
N ILE A 125 4.99 -15.61 6.45
CA ILE A 125 4.21 -16.27 5.40
C ILE A 125 4.52 -17.77 5.34
N ARG A 126 5.79 -18.17 5.53
CA ARG A 126 6.16 -19.57 5.68
C ARG A 126 5.41 -20.23 6.84
N ARG A 127 5.45 -19.63 8.03
CA ARG A 127 4.73 -20.15 9.21
C ARG A 127 3.23 -20.23 8.99
N MET A 128 2.64 -19.21 8.37
CA MET A 128 1.24 -19.20 7.95
C MET A 128 0.93 -20.38 7.01
N HIS A 129 1.79 -20.65 6.02
CA HIS A 129 1.60 -21.78 5.11
C HIS A 129 1.65 -23.14 5.82
N LEU A 130 2.51 -23.28 6.83
CA LEU A 130 2.52 -24.47 7.70
C LEU A 130 1.27 -24.55 8.58
N ALA A 131 0.82 -23.42 9.13
CA ALA A 131 -0.36 -23.31 9.99
C ALA A 131 -1.67 -23.67 9.26
N VAL A 132 -1.76 -23.37 7.95
CA VAL A 132 -2.88 -23.80 7.10
C VAL A 132 -3.01 -25.32 7.09
N LYS A 133 -1.89 -26.06 7.06
CA LYS A 133 -1.92 -27.53 7.14
C LYS A 133 -2.44 -28.03 8.49
N SER A 134 -2.19 -27.29 9.57
CA SER A 134 -2.67 -27.61 10.92
C SER A 134 -4.02 -26.99 11.29
N LYS A 135 -4.70 -26.29 10.35
CA LYS A 135 -5.96 -25.54 10.59
C LYS A 135 -5.85 -24.48 11.70
N ASP A 136 -4.66 -23.92 11.89
CA ASP A 136 -4.44 -22.81 12.82
C ASP A 136 -4.57 -21.47 12.09
N HIS A 137 -5.48 -20.61 12.57
CA HIS A 137 -5.82 -19.30 12.02
C HIS A 137 -5.10 -18.13 12.70
N SER A 138 -4.19 -18.41 13.63
CA SER A 138 -3.45 -17.39 14.40
C SER A 138 -2.70 -16.36 13.52
N TYR A 139 -2.39 -16.72 12.27
CA TYR A 139 -1.64 -15.88 11.33
C TYR A 139 -2.48 -15.13 10.30
N ASP A 140 -3.82 -15.21 10.30
CA ASP A 140 -4.63 -14.68 9.18
C ASP A 140 -4.52 -13.15 9.00
N ALA A 141 -4.55 -12.37 10.08
CA ALA A 141 -4.42 -10.92 10.00
C ALA A 141 -2.99 -10.49 9.64
N LEU A 142 -2.00 -11.08 10.31
CA LEU A 142 -0.59 -10.76 10.11
C LEU A 142 -0.09 -11.23 8.74
N GLY A 143 -0.51 -12.42 8.30
CA GLY A 143 -0.22 -12.98 6.99
C GLY A 143 -0.78 -12.11 5.87
N ARG A 144 -2.02 -11.61 5.99
CA ARG A 144 -2.57 -10.63 5.04
C ARG A 144 -1.76 -9.34 4.98
N HIS A 145 -1.34 -8.82 6.13
CA HIS A 145 -0.43 -7.66 6.18
C HIS A 145 0.87 -7.96 5.43
N CYS A 146 1.53 -9.08 5.71
CA CYS A 146 2.80 -9.48 5.09
C CYS A 146 2.64 -9.69 3.57
N LEU A 147 1.56 -10.33 3.12
CA LEU A 147 1.27 -10.52 1.69
C LEU A 147 1.03 -9.20 0.97
N ASN A 148 0.31 -8.26 1.60
CA ASN A 148 0.12 -6.93 1.04
C ASN A 148 1.42 -6.13 1.00
N TYR A 149 2.25 -6.26 2.03
CA TYR A 149 3.55 -5.62 2.08
C TYR A 149 4.50 -6.15 0.98
N LEU A 150 4.59 -7.48 0.80
CA LEU A 150 5.41 -8.06 -0.27
C LEU A 150 4.96 -7.64 -1.66
N ARG A 151 3.65 -7.56 -1.91
CA ARG A 151 3.11 -7.04 -3.17
C ARG A 151 3.59 -5.64 -3.46
N PHE A 152 3.57 -4.75 -2.47
CA PHE A 152 3.97 -3.37 -2.64
C PHE A 152 5.48 -3.25 -2.90
N VAL A 153 6.29 -3.96 -2.13
CA VAL A 153 7.75 -3.77 -2.14
C VAL A 153 8.46 -4.55 -3.25
N GLN A 154 8.08 -5.80 -3.54
CA GLN A 154 8.69 -6.55 -4.65
C GLN A 154 8.30 -5.98 -6.01
N ALA A 155 7.07 -5.50 -6.17
CA ALA A 155 6.63 -4.91 -7.43
C ALA A 155 7.42 -3.64 -7.79
N HIS A 156 7.82 -2.82 -6.79
CA HIS A 156 8.61 -1.61 -7.03
C HIS A 156 10.08 -1.90 -7.40
N CYS A 157 10.69 -2.98 -6.90
CA CYS A 157 12.06 -3.36 -7.29
C CYS A 157 12.12 -4.03 -8.67
N LEU A 158 11.12 -4.83 -9.05
CA LEU A 158 11.13 -5.51 -10.35
C LEU A 158 10.85 -4.56 -11.52
N THR A 159 10.16 -3.45 -11.29
CA THR A 159 9.94 -2.42 -12.33
C THR A 159 11.24 -1.78 -12.83
N ASP A 160 12.32 -1.78 -12.04
CA ASP A 160 13.63 -1.31 -12.52
C ASP A 160 14.30 -2.28 -13.51
N THR A 161 13.94 -3.58 -13.47
CA THR A 161 14.50 -4.58 -14.41
C THR A 161 13.73 -4.67 -15.73
N ALA A 162 12.52 -4.10 -15.81
CA ALA A 162 11.69 -4.11 -17.02
C ALA A 162 11.93 -2.89 -17.93
N MET A 163 12.65 -1.87 -17.45
CA MET A 163 12.95 -0.65 -18.21
C MET A 163 14.26 -0.75 -19.03
N SER A 164 14.50 -1.92 -19.63
CA SER A 164 15.64 -2.14 -20.54
C SER A 164 15.30 -3.00 -21.76
N ARG A 165 14.05 -3.00 -22.22
CA ARG A 165 13.69 -3.53 -23.55
C ARG A 165 13.30 -2.41 -24.50
#